data_AF-A0A519ESH5-F1
#
_entry.id   AF-A0A519ESH5-F1
#
_cell.length_a   1.000
_cell.length_b   1.000
_cell.length_c   1.000
_cell.angle_alpha   90.00
_cell.angle_beta   90.00
_cell.angle_gamma   90.00
#
_symmetry.space_group_name_H-M   'P 1'
#
loop_
_entity.id
_entity.type
_entity.pdbx_description
1 polymer ?
#
loop_
_entity_poly.entity_id
_entity_poly.type
_entity_poly.pdbx_seq_one_letter_code
_entity_poly.pdbx_strand_id
1 'polypeptide(L)'
;GDASPAQGQIILLAPLVRPRGWALSKLSYYLLRGFVKAIDRRFSENSNAPTFLPFLLADPLQPRRLPTVWVGALAKWIERIERAPRSLRSPLIVQGESDMTVDWKHNLPVLKDKFAEPQIFMLHDARHHLVNESPELRARFFEFLTQRMG
;
A
#
# COMPACT_ATOMS: atom_id res chain seq x y z
N GLY A 1 -0.37 -18.08 10.61
CA GLY A 1 -1.13 -19.00 11.48
C GLY A 1 -0.70 -18.81 12.92
N ASP A 2 -1.16 -19.71 13.77
CA ASP A 2 -0.98 -19.65 15.23
C ASP A 2 0.47 -19.87 15.67
N ALA A 3 1.33 -20.37 14.78
CA ALA A 3 2.77 -20.50 14.99
C ALA A 3 3.59 -19.25 14.59
N SER A 4 2.95 -18.14 14.19
CA SER A 4 3.69 -16.94 13.80
C SER A 4 4.12 -16.12 15.02
N PRO A 5 5.39 -15.70 15.12
CA PRO A 5 5.91 -14.92 16.24
C PRO A 5 5.29 -13.52 16.34
N ALA A 6 4.63 -13.04 15.27
CA ALA A 6 3.81 -11.84 15.32
C ALA A 6 2.49 -12.12 16.05
N GLN A 7 2.56 -12.14 17.38
CA GLN A 7 1.40 -12.18 18.28
C GLN A 7 0.83 -10.76 18.44
N GLY A 8 -0.48 -10.65 18.69
CA GLY A 8 -1.18 -9.37 18.89
C GLY A 8 -2.08 -8.92 17.73
N GLN A 9 -2.64 -7.71 17.85
CA GLN A 9 -3.48 -7.10 16.83
C GLN A 9 -2.64 -6.64 15.63
N ILE A 10 -3.15 -6.87 14.41
CA ILE A 10 -2.49 -6.44 13.17
C ILE A 10 -3.25 -5.27 12.58
N ILE A 11 -2.53 -4.19 12.27
CA ILE A 11 -3.05 -3.03 11.54
C ILE A 11 -2.30 -2.95 10.20
N LEU A 12 -3.04 -2.96 9.10
CA LEU A 12 -2.53 -2.81 7.73
C LEU A 12 -2.94 -1.44 7.20
N LEU A 13 -1.96 -0.61 6.86
CA LEU A 13 -2.17 0.74 6.34
C LEU A 13 -1.93 0.76 4.82
N ALA A 14 -2.96 1.11 4.05
CA ALA A 14 -2.93 1.14 2.59
C ALA A 14 -2.22 -0.08 1.95
N PRO A 15 -2.63 -1.32 2.30
CA PRO A 15 -1.88 -2.53 2.00
C PRO A 15 -1.69 -2.78 0.50
N LEU A 16 -0.48 -3.20 0.13
CA LEU A 16 -0.11 -3.55 -1.24
C LEU A 16 -0.50 -5.00 -1.57
N VAL A 17 -1.54 -5.18 -2.39
CA VAL A 17 -1.70 -6.37 -3.21
C VAL A 17 -1.14 -6.06 -4.60
N ARG A 18 -1.76 -5.12 -5.33
CA ARG A 18 -1.25 -4.57 -6.60
C ARG A 18 -1.19 -3.03 -6.59
N PRO A 19 -0.29 -2.40 -7.35
CA PRO A 19 -0.28 -0.96 -7.53
C PRO A 19 -1.39 -0.51 -8.48
N ARG A 20 -1.75 0.77 -8.43
CA ARG A 20 -2.65 1.37 -9.41
C ARG A 20 -2.05 1.29 -10.81
N GLY A 21 -2.87 0.98 -11.81
CA GLY A 21 -2.43 0.91 -13.22
C GLY A 21 -1.53 -0.28 -13.55
N TRP A 22 -1.56 -1.34 -12.72
CA TRP A 22 -0.66 -2.49 -12.85
C TRP A 22 -0.64 -3.14 -14.25
N ALA A 23 -1.77 -3.25 -14.95
CA ALA A 23 -1.82 -3.84 -16.28
C ALA A 23 -0.89 -3.12 -17.28
N LEU A 24 -0.92 -1.79 -17.27
CA LEU A 24 -0.05 -0.96 -18.12
C LEU A 24 1.42 -1.07 -17.68
N SER A 25 1.68 -1.06 -16.37
CA SER A 25 3.03 -1.23 -15.81
C SER A 25 3.64 -2.60 -16.15
N LYS A 26 2.83 -3.65 -16.16
CA LYS A 26 3.24 -5.01 -16.55
C LYS A 26 3.57 -5.06 -18.04
N LEU A 27 2.73 -4.46 -18.89
CA LEU A 27 2.99 -4.38 -20.33
C LEU A 27 4.28 -3.63 -20.65
N SER A 28 4.47 -2.44 -20.08
CA SER A 28 5.68 -1.63 -20.31
C SER A 28 6.94 -2.36 -19.83
N TYR A 29 6.87 -3.11 -18.73
CA TYR A 29 7.96 -3.94 -18.27
C TYR A 29 8.37 -5.01 -19.29
N TYR A 30 7.42 -5.78 -19.85
CA TYR A 30 7.76 -6.82 -20.84
C TYR A 30 8.38 -6.24 -22.12
N LEU A 31 7.97 -5.04 -22.53
CA LEU A 31 8.54 -4.35 -23.68
C LEU A 31 9.96 -3.81 -23.42
N LEU A 32 10.22 -3.30 -22.22
CA LEU A 32 11.45 -2.55 -21.93
C LEU A 32 12.53 -3.34 -21.19
N ARG A 33 12.20 -4.47 -20.54
CA ARG A 33 13.11 -5.19 -19.64
C ARG A 33 14.43 -5.67 -20.27
N GLY A 34 14.48 -5.86 -21.58
CA GLY A 34 15.70 -6.25 -22.30
C GLY A 34 16.68 -5.11 -22.56
N PHE A 35 16.21 -3.86 -22.51
CA PHE A 35 16.96 -2.68 -22.93
C PHE A 35 17.13 -1.65 -21.80
N VAL A 36 16.24 -1.65 -20.81
CA VAL A 36 16.19 -0.65 -19.73
C VAL A 36 16.43 -1.30 -18.38
N LYS A 37 17.52 -0.90 -17.70
CA LYS A 37 17.89 -1.41 -16.37
C LYS A 37 17.21 -0.67 -15.21
N ALA A 38 16.82 0.58 -15.41
CA ALA A 38 16.09 1.38 -14.43
C ALA A 38 15.27 2.47 -15.12
N ILE A 39 14.15 2.84 -14.50
CA ILE A 39 13.31 3.97 -14.90
C ILE A 39 13.38 5.07 -13.84
N ASP A 40 13.12 6.32 -14.23
CA ASP A 40 13.00 7.40 -13.25
C ASP A 40 11.81 7.15 -12.32
N ARG A 41 12.06 7.28 -11.02
CA ARG A 41 11.00 7.20 -10.03
C ARG A 41 10.24 8.52 -10.03
N ARG A 42 8.96 8.44 -10.32
CA ARG A 42 8.06 9.59 -10.20
C ARG A 42 7.63 9.72 -8.75
N PHE A 43 7.77 10.92 -8.22
CA PHE A 43 7.17 11.31 -6.95
C PHE A 43 5.87 12.05 -7.26
N SER A 44 4.83 11.76 -6.48
CA SER A 44 3.50 12.35 -6.63
C SER A 44 2.97 12.73 -5.28
N GLU A 45 2.03 13.68 -5.24
CA GLU A 45 1.31 14.03 -4.02
C GLU A 45 0.42 12.86 -3.57
N ASN A 46 0.91 12.08 -2.61
CA ASN A 46 0.28 10.89 -2.09
C ASN A 46 -0.05 11.01 -0.59
N SER A 47 -0.08 12.25 -0.10
CA SER A 47 -0.60 12.72 1.18
C SER A 47 -1.26 14.10 0.97
N ASN A 48 -2.21 14.50 1.82
CA ASN A 48 -2.75 15.87 1.86
C ASN A 48 -1.92 16.83 2.72
N ALA A 49 -0.83 16.39 3.35
CA ALA A 49 0.09 17.28 4.06
C ALA A 49 0.99 18.02 3.05
N PRO A 50 0.90 19.35 2.93
CA PRO A 50 1.59 20.11 1.87
C PRO A 50 3.12 20.05 1.98
N THR A 51 3.65 19.84 3.19
CA THR A 51 5.09 19.74 3.46
C THR A 51 5.65 18.35 3.18
N PHE A 52 4.82 17.33 2.97
CA PHE A 52 5.27 15.95 2.86
C PHE A 52 6.01 15.65 1.55
N LEU A 53 5.50 16.10 0.41
CA LEU A 53 6.19 15.90 -0.87
C LEU A 53 7.53 16.65 -0.93
N PRO A 54 7.63 17.94 -0.54
CA PRO A 54 8.93 18.62 -0.41
C PRO A 54 9.91 17.88 0.49
N PHE A 55 9.45 17.36 1.63
CA PHE A 55 10.26 16.55 2.53
C PHE A 55 10.80 15.29 1.83
N LEU A 56 9.96 14.52 1.13
CA LEU A 56 10.39 13.33 0.38
C LEU A 56 11.38 13.64 -0.73
N LEU A 57 11.25 14.78 -1.40
CA LEU A 57 12.16 15.20 -2.47
C LEU A 57 13.55 15.63 -1.95
N ALA A 58 13.59 16.15 -0.72
CA ALA A 58 14.81 16.56 -0.04
C ALA A 58 15.53 15.39 0.67
N ASP A 59 14.86 14.26 0.89
CA ASP A 59 15.44 13.10 1.56
C ASP A 59 16.56 12.45 0.71
N PRO A 60 17.83 12.44 1.16
CA PRO A 60 18.94 11.84 0.43
C PRO A 60 18.84 10.31 0.33
N LEU A 61 18.05 9.67 1.20
CA LEU A 61 17.83 8.23 1.18
C LEU A 61 16.75 7.82 0.17
N GLN A 62 16.05 8.76 -0.45
CA GLN A 62 15.04 8.42 -1.45
C GLN A 62 15.67 8.03 -2.79
N PRO A 63 15.50 6.77 -3.25
CA PRO A 63 15.98 6.39 -4.56
C PRO A 63 15.23 7.18 -5.63
N ARG A 64 15.99 7.81 -6.53
CA ARG A 64 15.48 8.59 -7.68
C ARG A 64 15.20 7.73 -8.91
N ARG A 65 15.74 6.51 -8.95
CA ARG A 65 15.52 5.54 -10.02
C ARG A 65 14.95 4.25 -9.44
N LEU A 66 14.00 3.67 -10.16
CA LEU A 66 13.41 2.36 -9.86
C LEU A 66 14.04 1.31 -10.79
N PRO A 67 14.88 0.40 -10.27
CA PRO A 67 15.43 -0.68 -11.08
C PRO A 67 14.31 -1.55 -11.66
N THR A 68 14.39 -1.93 -12.93
CA THR A 68 13.34 -2.71 -13.60
C THR A 68 13.16 -4.10 -12.99
N VAL A 69 14.17 -4.63 -12.31
CA VAL A 69 14.09 -5.85 -11.51
C VAL A 69 13.03 -5.77 -10.39
N TRP A 70 12.76 -4.59 -9.83
CA TRP A 70 11.68 -4.41 -8.85
C TRP A 70 10.31 -4.62 -9.46
N VAL A 71 10.10 -4.26 -10.73
CA VAL A 71 8.83 -4.52 -11.42
C VAL A 71 8.61 -6.02 -11.61
N GLY A 72 9.68 -6.75 -11.95
CA GLY A 72 9.65 -8.22 -12.00
C GLY A 72 9.38 -8.86 -10.62
N ALA A 73 10.00 -8.34 -9.56
CA ALA A 73 9.74 -8.80 -8.19
C ALA A 73 8.29 -8.51 -7.76
N LEU A 74 7.76 -7.33 -8.11
CA LEU A 74 6.37 -6.96 -7.85
C LEU A 74 5.38 -7.86 -8.59
N ALA A 75 5.68 -8.24 -9.84
CA ALA A 75 4.87 -9.21 -10.57
C ALA A 75 4.80 -10.56 -9.85
N LYS A 76 5.94 -11.08 -9.39
CA LYS A 76 5.99 -12.32 -8.60
C LYS A 76 5.25 -12.18 -7.26
N TRP A 77 5.37 -11.03 -6.61
CA TRP A 77 4.65 -10.73 -5.38
C TRP A 77 3.12 -10.80 -5.59
N ILE A 78 2.60 -10.12 -6.61
CA ILE A 78 1.16 -10.07 -6.91
C ILE A 78 0.61 -11.49 -7.11
N GLU A 79 1.29 -12.29 -7.94
CA GLU A 79 0.89 -13.69 -8.16
C GLU A 79 0.92 -14.51 -6.85
N ARG A 80 1.94 -14.28 -6.01
CA ARG A 80 2.08 -14.98 -4.74
C ARG A 80 0.99 -14.61 -3.73
N ILE A 81 0.66 -13.33 -3.58
CA ILE A 81 -0.35 -12.89 -2.61
C ILE A 81 -1.77 -13.24 -3.07
N GLU A 82 -2.07 -13.15 -4.37
CA GLU A 82 -3.39 -13.52 -4.89
C GLU A 82 -3.65 -15.03 -4.78
N ARG A 83 -2.61 -15.85 -4.96
CA ARG A 83 -2.67 -17.31 -4.80
C ARG A 83 -2.44 -17.80 -3.36
N ALA A 84 -2.09 -16.90 -2.44
CA ALA A 84 -1.82 -17.29 -1.06
C ALA A 84 -3.05 -17.97 -0.43
N PRO A 85 -2.86 -18.98 0.43
CA PRO A 85 -3.97 -19.57 1.16
C PRO A 85 -4.59 -18.54 2.12
N ARG A 86 -5.84 -18.79 2.52
CA ARG A 86 -6.52 -17.98 3.53
C ARG A 86 -5.78 -18.07 4.87
N SER A 87 -5.86 -16.98 5.63
CA SER A 87 -5.32 -16.83 6.98
C SER A 87 -6.48 -16.70 7.97
N LEU A 88 -6.36 -17.36 9.12
CA LEU A 88 -7.33 -17.24 10.23
C LEU A 88 -7.24 -15.89 10.97
N ARG A 89 -6.33 -15.01 10.55
CA ARG A 89 -6.17 -13.69 11.17
C ARG A 89 -7.26 -12.74 10.70
N SER A 90 -7.60 -11.80 11.58
CA SER A 90 -8.60 -10.74 11.35
C SER A 90 -7.95 -9.38 11.58
N PRO A 91 -7.12 -8.89 10.64
CA PRO A 91 -6.45 -7.60 10.79
C PRO A 91 -7.45 -6.44 10.67
N LEU A 92 -7.09 -5.30 11.25
CA LEU A 92 -7.66 -4.02 10.89
C LEU A 92 -6.95 -3.48 9.65
N ILE A 93 -7.69 -3.16 8.61
CA ILE A 93 -7.19 -2.55 7.38
C ILE A 93 -7.69 -1.11 7.34
N VAL A 94 -6.77 -0.16 7.20
CA VAL A 94 -7.10 1.25 6.99
C VAL A 94 -6.71 1.63 5.57
N GLN A 95 -7.63 2.26 4.85
CA GLN A 95 -7.46 2.61 3.45
C GLN A 95 -8.01 4.00 3.15
N GLY A 96 -7.21 4.83 2.48
CA GLY A 96 -7.68 6.09 1.92
C GLY A 96 -8.43 5.87 0.60
N GLU A 97 -9.58 6.52 0.40
CA GLU A 97 -10.34 6.41 -0.86
C GLU A 97 -9.71 7.23 -1.99
N SER A 98 -8.95 8.26 -1.63
CA SER A 98 -8.17 9.10 -2.54
C SER A 98 -6.77 8.54 -2.83
N ASP A 99 -6.52 7.27 -2.49
CA ASP A 99 -5.24 6.59 -2.76
C ASP A 99 -5.07 6.31 -4.27
N MET A 100 -4.01 6.92 -4.83
CA MET A 100 -3.62 6.80 -6.23
C MET A 100 -2.37 5.91 -6.42
N THR A 101 -1.81 5.36 -5.34
CA THR A 101 -0.59 4.52 -5.35
C THR A 101 -0.96 3.05 -5.50
N VAL A 102 -1.85 2.54 -4.66
CA VAL A 102 -2.30 1.14 -4.72
C VAL A 102 -3.70 1.04 -5.32
N ASP A 103 -3.98 -0.09 -5.97
CA ASP A 103 -5.31 -0.32 -6.54
C ASP A 103 -6.26 -0.86 -5.47
N TRP A 104 -6.68 0.01 -4.55
CA TRP A 104 -7.49 -0.38 -3.41
C TRP A 104 -8.80 -1.05 -3.80
N LYS A 105 -9.39 -0.69 -4.95
CA LYS A 105 -10.63 -1.30 -5.47
C LYS A 105 -10.46 -2.80 -5.76
N HIS A 106 -9.25 -3.22 -6.13
CA HIS A 106 -8.91 -4.63 -6.28
C HIS A 106 -8.31 -5.25 -5.03
N ASN A 107 -7.44 -4.52 -4.35
CA ASN A 107 -6.72 -5.02 -3.19
C ASN A 107 -7.69 -5.39 -2.07
N LEU A 108 -8.73 -4.58 -1.80
CA LEU A 108 -9.66 -4.83 -0.70
C LEU A 108 -10.45 -6.14 -0.88
N PRO A 109 -11.05 -6.46 -2.04
CA PRO A 109 -11.64 -7.78 -2.28
C PRO A 109 -10.68 -8.95 -2.06
N VAL A 110 -9.43 -8.85 -2.56
CA VAL A 110 -8.42 -9.90 -2.34
C VAL A 110 -8.13 -10.07 -0.85
N LEU A 111 -7.92 -8.97 -0.11
CA LEU A 111 -7.63 -9.02 1.31
C LEU A 111 -8.83 -9.53 2.14
N LYS A 112 -10.06 -9.19 1.74
CA LYS A 112 -11.29 -9.75 2.34
C LYS A 112 -11.36 -11.26 2.18
N ASP A 113 -10.95 -11.80 1.03
CA ASP A 113 -10.85 -13.25 0.85
C ASP A 113 -9.71 -13.86 1.67
N LYS A 114 -8.56 -13.19 1.79
CA LYS A 114 -7.37 -13.75 2.47
C LYS A 114 -7.49 -13.82 3.98
N PHE A 115 -8.36 -13.05 4.61
CA PHE A 115 -8.50 -13.01 6.06
C PHE A 115 -9.84 -13.57 6.51
N ALA A 116 -9.94 -14.01 7.78
CA ALA A 116 -11.17 -14.58 8.31
C ALA A 116 -12.27 -13.51 8.42
N GLU A 117 -12.01 -12.46 9.20
CA GLU A 117 -12.93 -11.34 9.41
C GLU A 117 -12.17 -10.01 9.48
N PRO A 118 -11.55 -9.56 8.38
CA PRO A 118 -10.81 -8.31 8.40
C PRO A 118 -11.76 -7.13 8.62
N GLN A 119 -11.43 -6.27 9.58
CA GLN A 119 -12.11 -4.99 9.74
C GLN A 119 -11.54 -4.00 8.74
N ILE A 120 -12.39 -3.19 8.10
CA ILE A 120 -11.94 -2.21 7.11
C ILE A 120 -12.45 -0.83 7.50
N PHE A 121 -11.51 0.11 7.57
CA PHE A 121 -11.78 1.52 7.79
C PHE A 121 -11.40 2.32 6.56
N MET A 122 -12.41 2.91 5.93
CA MET A 122 -12.23 3.78 4.77
C MET A 122 -12.15 5.23 5.24
N LEU A 123 -11.12 5.95 4.80
CA LEU A 123 -10.94 7.38 5.02
C LEU A 123 -11.13 8.10 3.68
N HIS A 124 -12.26 8.77 3.53
CA HIS A 124 -12.71 9.37 2.27
C HIS A 124 -11.63 10.26 1.59
N ASP A 125 -11.13 11.27 2.29
CA ASP A 125 -10.19 12.23 1.69
C ASP A 125 -8.73 11.80 1.81
N ALA A 126 -8.44 10.70 2.51
CA ALA A 126 -7.07 10.26 2.72
C ALA A 126 -6.49 9.62 1.45
N ARG A 127 -5.20 9.89 1.21
CA ARG A 127 -4.37 9.30 0.17
C ARG A 127 -3.58 8.12 0.75
N HIS A 128 -2.40 7.84 0.21
CA HIS A 128 -1.65 6.62 0.49
C HIS A 128 -0.88 6.66 1.82
N HIS A 129 -0.21 7.79 2.13
CA HIS A 129 0.60 7.90 3.34
C HIS A 129 -0.24 8.29 4.55
N LEU A 130 -1.10 7.39 5.00
CA LEU A 130 -2.10 7.60 6.07
C LEU A 130 -1.51 8.24 7.35
N VAL A 131 -0.33 7.83 7.78
CA VAL A 131 0.34 8.38 8.99
C VAL A 131 0.94 9.77 8.78
N ASN A 132 1.15 10.17 7.53
CA ASN A 132 1.68 11.47 7.12
C ASN A 132 0.59 12.33 6.47
N GLU A 133 -0.68 12.04 6.69
CA GLU A 133 -1.82 12.84 6.23
C GLU A 133 -1.94 14.18 6.98
N SER A 134 -2.89 15.02 6.56
CA SER A 134 -3.23 16.25 7.27
C SER A 134 -3.56 15.98 8.75
N PRO A 135 -3.37 16.96 9.67
CA PRO A 135 -3.70 16.80 11.08
C PRO A 135 -5.12 16.29 11.34
N GLU A 136 -6.09 16.77 10.56
CA GLU A 136 -7.51 16.43 10.69
C GLU A 136 -7.78 14.97 10.32
N LEU A 137 -7.18 14.50 9.22
CA LEU A 137 -7.30 13.10 8.79
C LEU A 137 -6.59 12.14 9.75
N ARG A 138 -5.42 12.55 10.27
CA ARG A 138 -4.71 11.78 11.29
C ARG A 138 -5.50 11.69 12.59
N ALA A 139 -6.16 12.77 13.02
CA ALA A 139 -7.01 12.75 14.21
C ALA A 139 -8.15 11.72 14.08
N ARG A 140 -8.85 11.70 12.93
CA ARG A 140 -9.89 10.69 12.64
C ARG A 140 -9.35 9.26 12.66
N PHE A 141 -8.17 9.05 12.08
CA PHE A 141 -7.48 7.77 12.10
C PHE A 141 -7.13 7.32 13.52
N PHE A 142 -6.53 8.20 14.34
CA PHE A 142 -6.12 7.88 15.70
C PHE A 142 -7.29 7.69 16.66
N GLU A 143 -8.36 8.47 16.51
CA GLU A 143 -9.61 8.27 17.24
C GLU A 143 -10.18 6.87 16.98
N PHE A 144 -10.25 6.49 15.70
CA PHE A 144 -10.71 5.17 15.29
C PHE A 144 -9.85 4.02 15.85
N LEU A 145 -8.52 4.19 15.88
CA LEU A 145 -7.61 3.21 16.47
C LEU A 145 -7.80 3.09 17.98
N THR A 146 -7.85 4.23 18.69
CA THR A 146 -8.00 4.26 20.15
C THR A 146 -9.28 3.54 20.59
N GLN A 147 -10.38 3.71 19.88
CA GLN A 147 -11.65 3.03 20.18
C GLN A 147 -11.61 1.50 20.03
N ARG A 148 -10.65 0.94 19.30
CA ARG A 148 -10.52 -0.51 19.03
C ARG A 148 -9.37 -1.19 19.78
N MET A 149 -8.47 -0.39 20.31
CA MET A 149 -7.30 -0.85 21.06
C MET A 149 -7.46 -0.68 22.57
N GLY A 150 -8.53 -0.01 23.02
CA GLY A 150 -8.95 0.11 24.42
C GLY A 150 -9.73 -1.09 24.92
#